data_AF-A0A352S5X0-F1
#
_entry.id   AF-A0A352S5X0-F1
#
_cell.length_a   1.000
_cell.length_b   1.000
_cell.length_c   1.000
_cell.angle_alpha   90.00
_cell.angle_beta   90.00
_cell.angle_gamma   90.00
#
_symmetry.space_group_name_H-M   'P 1'
#
loop_
_entity.id
_entity.type
_entity.pdbx_description
1 polymer ?
#
loop_
_entity_poly.entity_id
_entity_poly.type
_entity_poly.pdbx_seq_one_letter_code
_entity_poly.pdbx_strand_id
1 'polypeptide(L)' 'MFEILTAQPVKLTNYNPRAEKHGKQAMPAADLMLEAAMPATALDSLQHGLREALYKEAEDQADLVEPDR' A
#
# COMPACT_ATOMS: atom_id res chain seq x y z
N MET A 1 2.49 4.33 -13.77
CA MET A 1 2.75 2.95 -13.28
C MET A 1 3.53 3.09 -11.99
N PHE A 2 3.02 2.56 -10.88
CA PHE A 2 3.69 2.59 -9.58
C PHE A 2 4.61 1.37 -9.49
N GLU A 3 5.88 1.61 -9.17
CA GLU A 3 6.90 0.56 -9.08
C GLU A 3 7.82 0.83 -7.87
N ILE A 4 8.16 -0.23 -7.15
CA ILE A 4 9.14 -0.18 -6.06
C ILE A 4 10.51 -0.52 -6.67
N LEU A 5 11.31 0.50 -6.95
CA LEU A 5 12.61 0.36 -7.62
C LEU A 5 13.74 -0.10 -6.69
N THR A 6 13.65 0.23 -5.41
CA THR A 6 14.66 -0.12 -4.41
C THR A 6 14.13 -1.23 -3.50
N ALA A 7 14.93 -2.28 -3.35
CA ALA A 7 14.64 -3.33 -2.39
C ALA A 7 14.51 -2.72 -0.98
N GLN A 8 13.38 -2.99 -0.33
CA GLN A 8 13.09 -2.50 1.00
C GLN A 8 12.44 -3.60 1.84
N PRO A 9 12.58 -3.56 3.17
CA PRO A 9 11.83 -4.45 4.05
C PRO A 9 10.33 -4.20 3.89
N VAL A 10 9.57 -5.28 3.67
CA VAL A 10 8.11 -5.27 3.62
C VAL A 10 7.57 -6.37 4.53
N LYS A 11 6.36 -6.17 5.04
CA LYS A 11 5.67 -7.18 5.83
C LYS A 11 4.87 -8.08 4.90
N LEU A 12 5.12 -9.38 4.96
CA LEU A 12 4.23 -10.38 4.36
C LEU A 12 3.00 -10.51 5.25
N THR A 13 1.84 -10.04 4.79
CA THR A 13 0.60 -10.03 5.57
C THR A 13 -0.29 -11.24 5.28
N ASN A 14 -0.19 -11.81 4.07
CA ASN A 14 -0.91 -13.02 3.71
C ASN A 14 -0.11 -13.85 2.71
N TYR A 15 -0.17 -15.17 2.89
CA TYR A 15 0.35 -16.16 1.96
C TYR A 15 -0.69 -17.26 1.78
N ASN A 16 -1.24 -17.36 0.57
CA ASN A 16 -2.24 -18.36 0.24
C ASN A 16 -1.70 -19.30 -0.86
N PRO A 17 -1.16 -20.48 -0.49
CA PRO A 17 -0.73 -21.45 -1.48
C PRO A 17 -1.94 -22.03 -2.20
N ARG A 18 -1.86 -22.11 -3.53
CA ARG A 18 -2.91 -22.69 -4.39
C ARG A 18 -2.30 -23.50 -5.51
N ALA A 19 -3.06 -24.45 -6.04
CA ALA A 19 -2.70 -25.10 -7.30
C ALA A 19 -3.24 -24.26 -8.45
N GLU A 20 -2.38 -23.91 -9.40
CA GLU A 20 -2.78 -23.20 -10.61
C GLU A 20 -2.57 -24.09 -11.84
N LYS A 21 -3.50 -24.01 -12.81
CA LYS A 21 -3.36 -24.74 -14.06
C LYS A 21 -2.44 -23.98 -14.99
N HIS A 22 -1.29 -24.57 -15.30
CA HIS A 22 -0.40 -24.11 -16.35
C HIS A 22 -0.54 -25.04 -17.56
N GLY A 23 -1.47 -24.72 -18.46
CA GLY A 23 -1.90 -25.61 -19.54
C GLY A 23 -2.69 -26.81 -19.02
N LYS A 24 -2.16 -28.04 -19.21
CA LYS A 24 -2.77 -29.29 -18.70
C LYS A 24 -2.22 -29.74 -17.34
N GLN A 25 -1.17 -29.11 -16.83
CA GLN A 25 -0.51 -29.49 -15.59
C GLN A 25 -0.91 -28.57 -14.45
N ALA A 26 -1.14 -29.13 -13.26
CA ALA A 26 -1.29 -28.36 -12.04
C ALA A 26 0.10 -28.06 -11.49
N MET A 27 0.42 -26.78 -11.33
CA MET A 27 1.67 -26.32 -10.75
C MET A 27 1.41 -25.65 -9.40
N PRO A 28 2.34 -25.77 -8.43
CA PRO A 28 2.29 -24.98 -7.21
C PRO A 28 2.34 -23.49 -7.54
N ALA A 29 1.41 -22.73 -6.99
CA ALA A 29 1.35 -21.29 -7.05
C ALA A 29 1.01 -20.75 -5.66
N ALA A 30 1.11 -19.44 -5.48
CA ALA A 30 0.64 -18.80 -4.27
C ALA A 30 0.27 -17.34 -4.53
N ASP A 31 -0.74 -16.87 -3.81
CA ASP A 31 -1.06 -15.46 -3.75
C ASP A 31 -0.36 -14.85 -2.53
N LEU A 32 0.27 -13.71 -2.74
CA LEU A 32 1.04 -12.98 -1.73
C LEU A 32 0.41 -11.60 -1.52
N MET A 33 0.21 -11.23 -0.26
CA MET A 33 -0.14 -9.85 0.12
C MET A 33 1.02 -9.24 0.90
N LEU A 34 1.52 -8.10 0.42
CA LEU A 34 2.63 -7.37 1.02
C LEU A 34 2.13 -6.02 1.52
N GLU A 35 2.63 -5.62 2.68
CA GLU A 35 2.39 -4.30 3.27
C GLU A 35 3.74 -3.60 3.45
N ALA A 36 3.84 -2.37 2.97
CA ALA A 36 5.05 -1.56 3.02
C ALA A 36 4.75 -0.20 3.63
N ALA A 37 5.59 0.25 4.57
CA ALA A 37 5.57 1.62 5.03
C ALA A 37 6.28 2.50 3.99
N MET A 38 5.59 3.52 3.50
CA MET A 38 6.08 4.39 2.43
C MET A 38 5.93 5.86 2.84
N PRO A 39 6.81 6.77 2.37
CA PRO A 39 6.60 8.20 2.51
C PRO A 39 5.29 8.63 1.82
N ALA A 40 4.64 9.68 2.34
CA ALA A 40 3.39 10.19 1.77
C ALA A 40 3.54 10.62 0.29
N THR A 41 4.75 11.01 -0.14
CA THR A 41 5.08 11.33 -1.54
C THR A 41 4.90 10.14 -2.49
N ALA A 42 4.83 8.90 -1.99
CA ALA A 42 4.53 7.74 -2.82
C ALA A 42 3.13 7.82 -3.47
N LEU A 43 2.20 8.54 -2.85
CA LEU A 43 0.85 8.77 -3.39
C LEU A 43 0.89 9.55 -4.71
N ASP A 44 1.88 10.43 -4.90
CA ASP A 44 2.07 11.19 -6.13
C ASP A 44 2.34 10.28 -7.34
N SER A 45 2.91 9.10 -7.10
CA SER A 45 3.18 8.08 -8.12
C SER A 45 1.99 7.16 -8.41
N LEU A 46 1.02 7.09 -7.49
CA LEU A 46 -0.22 6.33 -7.69
C LEU A 46 -1.21 7.14 -8.51
N GLN A 47 -1.41 8.42 -8.15
CA GLN A 47 -2.26 9.34 -8.89
C GLN A 47 -1.88 10.79 -8.58
N HIS A 48 -1.82 11.62 -9.62
CA HIS A 48 -1.59 13.05 -9.46
C HIS A 48 -2.72 13.70 -8.64
N GLY A 49 -2.38 14.51 -7.64
CA GLY A 49 -3.36 15.18 -6.77
C GLY A 49 -3.83 14.35 -5.57
N LEU A 50 -3.46 13.06 -5.50
CA LEU A 50 -3.96 12.15 -4.45
C LEU A 50 -3.44 12.53 -3.07
N ARG A 51 -2.18 12.95 -2.99
CA ARG A 51 -1.58 13.39 -1.73
C ARG A 51 -2.27 14.64 -1.22
N GLU A 52 -2.49 15.64 -2.07
CA GLU A 52 -3.16 16.89 -1.70
C GLU A 52 -4.64 16.66 -1.32
N ALA A 53 -5.30 15.68 -1.95
CA ALA A 53 -6.68 15.32 -1.62
C ALA A 53 -6.81 14.62 -0.25
N LEU A 54 -5.79 13.84 0.15
CA LEU A 54 -5.79 13.09 1.42
C LEU A 54 -5.17 13.89 2.58
N TYR A 55 -4.22 14.77 2.28
CA TYR A 55 -3.56 15.64 3.24
C TYR A 55 -3.92 17.08 2.94
N LYS A 56 -4.97 17.57 3.61
CA LYS A 56 -5.34 18.98 3.60
C LYS A 56 -4.77 19.63 4.86
N GLU A 57 -4.28 20.86 4.74
CA GLU A 57 -4.05 21.70 5.91
C GLU A 57 -5.37 21.86 6.66
N ALA A 58 -5.37 21.66 7.98
CA ALA A 58 -6.55 21.92 8.77
C ALA A 58 -6.92 23.40 8.61
N GLU A 59 -8.14 23.67 8.17
CA GLU A 59 -8.63 25.06 8.02
C GLU A 59 -8.78 25.73 9.39
N ASP A 60 -8.92 24.94 10.46
CA ASP A 60 -9.00 25.41 11.83
C ASP A 60 -8.14 24.55 12.77
N GLN A 61 -7.35 25.19 13.62
CA GLN A 61 -6.38 24.53 14.53
C GLN A 61 -7.08 23.72 15.64
N ALA A 62 -8.37 23.97 15.85
CA ALA A 62 -9.23 23.29 16.80
C ALA A 62 -9.57 21.84 16.40
N ASP A 63 -9.51 21.49 15.10
CA ASP A 63 -9.79 20.13 14.62
C ASP A 63 -8.61 19.16 14.82
N LEU A 64 -7.41 19.69 15.09
CA LEU A 64 -6.18 18.92 15.25
C LEU A 64 -5.90 18.49 16.69
N VAL A 65 -6.66 19.01 17.66
CA VAL A 65 -6.48 18.72 19.09
C VAL A 65 -7.66 17.87 19.55
N GLU A 66 -7.46 16.57 19.72
CA GLU A 66 -8.40 15.80 20.54
C GLU A 66 -8.39 16.41 21.96
N PRO A 67 -9.54 16.84 22.51
CA PRO A 67 -9.57 17.31 23.88
C PRO A 67 -9.19 16.14 24.78
N ASP A 68 -8.13 16.33 25.58
CA ASP A 68 -7.63 15.39 26.58
C ASP A 68 -8.79 14.64 27.26
N ARG A 69 -8.79 13.31 27.16
CA ARG A 69 -9.62 12.40 27.96
C ARG A 69 -8.78 11.70 29.01
#